data_AF-A0A4Y2X6V3-F1
#
_entry.id   AF-A0A4Y2X6V3-F1
#
_cell.length_a   1.000
_cell.length_b   1.000
_cell.length_c   1.000
_cell.angle_alpha   90.00
_cell.angle_beta   90.00
_cell.angle_gamma   90.00
#
_symmetry.space_group_name_H-M   'P 1'
#
loop_
_entity.id
_entity.type
_entity.pdbx_description
1 polymer ?
#
loop_
_entity_poly.entity_id
_entity_poly.type
_entity_poly.pdbx_seq_one_letter_code
_entity_poly.pdbx_strand_id
1 'polypeptide(L)'
;MTRETAAAVVFLVLGHIENLQWNTTAQLYNAADKYQIGELKEVCSSFLRENSTPTNAGEFVLLADTHNDSDLKVSVEDFILEYDMKVFGPNEWEMFTETNPLLAMKTMHLKYKR
;
A
#
# COMPACT_ATOMS: atom_id res chain seq x y z
N MET A 1 13.58 5.09 24.99
CA MET A 1 12.31 4.37 24.71
C MET A 1 12.71 2.96 24.34
N THR A 2 12.51 1.99 25.23
CA THR A 2 13.12 0.65 25.14
C THR A 2 12.40 -0.23 24.11
N ARG A 3 13.15 -1.14 23.49
CA ARG A 3 12.72 -2.08 22.44
C ARG A 3 11.46 -2.90 22.81
N GLU A 4 11.21 -3.03 24.11
CA GLU A 4 10.05 -3.72 24.70
C GLU A 4 8.73 -2.97 24.48
N THR A 5 8.73 -1.63 24.39
CA THR A 5 7.49 -0.87 24.16
C THR A 5 7.00 -0.98 22.72
N ALA A 6 7.91 -1.17 21.75
CA ALA A 6 7.55 -1.36 20.35
C ALA A 6 6.88 -2.73 20.14
N ALA A 7 7.43 -3.79 20.74
CA ALA A 7 6.83 -5.13 20.70
C ALA A 7 5.45 -5.15 21.38
N ALA A 8 5.28 -4.42 22.49
CA ALA A 8 3.99 -4.29 23.15
C ALA A 8 2.95 -3.56 22.27
N VAL A 9 3.35 -2.49 21.55
CA VAL A 9 2.46 -1.81 20.60
C VAL A 9 2.10 -2.74 19.44
N VAL A 10 3.07 -3.45 18.86
CA VAL A 10 2.82 -4.42 17.79
C VAL A 10 1.90 -5.54 18.26
N PHE A 11 2.10 -6.07 19.47
CA PHE A 11 1.26 -7.12 20.03
C PHE A 11 -0.15 -6.63 20.42
N LEU A 12 -0.29 -5.39 20.90
CA LEU A 12 -1.60 -4.77 21.15
C LEU A 12 -2.34 -4.47 19.85
N VAL A 13 -1.63 -4.03 18.83
CA VAL A 13 -2.20 -3.82 17.49
C VAL A 13 -2.62 -5.16 16.90
N LEU A 14 -1.77 -6.21 16.94
CA LEU A 14 -2.02 -7.58 16.43
C LEU A 14 -3.06 -8.38 17.25
N GLY A 15 -3.14 -8.17 18.56
CA GLY A 15 -4.04 -8.90 19.46
C GLY A 15 -5.49 -8.41 19.46
N HIS A 16 -5.79 -7.31 18.75
CA HIS A 16 -7.15 -6.78 18.55
C HIS A 16 -7.64 -6.92 17.10
N ILE A 17 -6.90 -7.62 16.23
CA ILE A 17 -7.17 -7.68 14.78
C ILE A 17 -8.14 -8.80 14.47
N GLU A 18 -9.42 -8.54 14.72
CA GLU A 18 -10.49 -9.18 13.94
C GLU A 18 -10.96 -8.26 12.80
N ASN A 19 -10.36 -7.07 12.62
CA ASN A 19 -10.83 -6.10 11.61
C ASN A 19 -9.75 -5.08 11.17
N LEU A 20 -8.58 -5.52 10.69
CA LEU A 20 -7.65 -4.60 10.02
C LEU A 20 -8.29 -4.07 8.74
N GLN A 21 -8.67 -2.79 8.76
CA GLN A 21 -8.95 -2.03 7.55
C GLN A 21 -7.61 -1.62 6.92
N TRP A 22 -7.53 -1.59 5.60
CA TRP A 22 -6.28 -1.27 4.90
C TRP A 22 -5.70 0.10 5.30
N ASN A 23 -6.54 1.08 5.68
CA ASN A 23 -6.09 2.39 6.17
C ASN A 23 -5.22 2.26 7.42
N THR A 24 -5.62 1.41 8.37
CA THR A 24 -4.87 1.18 9.61
C THR A 24 -3.56 0.44 9.31
N THR A 25 -3.58 -0.53 8.39
CA THR A 25 -2.35 -1.19 7.93
C THR A 25 -1.39 -0.21 7.26
N ALA A 26 -1.88 0.71 6.43
CA ALA A 26 -1.04 1.72 5.79
C ALA A 26 -0.40 2.68 6.82
N GLN A 27 -1.14 3.08 7.87
CA GLN A 27 -0.57 3.86 8.98
C GLN A 27 0.51 3.09 9.75
N LEU A 28 0.27 1.80 9.99
CA LEU A 28 1.23 0.93 10.66
C LEU A 28 2.48 0.70 9.80
N TYR A 29 2.31 0.54 8.49
CA TYR A 29 3.38 0.47 7.51
C TYR A 29 4.24 1.74 7.55
N ASN A 30 3.62 2.93 7.55
CA ASN A 30 4.33 4.21 7.65
C ASN A 30 5.13 4.32 8.95
N ALA A 31 4.55 3.88 10.07
CA ALA A 31 5.25 3.84 11.35
C ALA A 31 6.41 2.83 11.32
N ALA A 32 6.19 1.64 10.78
CA ALA A 32 7.21 0.61 10.65
C ALA A 32 8.41 1.09 9.85
N ASP A 33 8.18 1.75 8.71
CA ASP A 33 9.25 2.33 7.89
C ASP A 33 9.97 3.48 8.62
N LYS A 34 9.22 4.41 9.21
CA LYS A 34 9.77 5.55 9.97
C LYS A 34 10.66 5.12 11.13
N TYR A 35 10.27 4.06 11.84
CA TYR A 35 11.00 3.54 12.99
C TYR A 35 11.93 2.37 12.63
N GLN A 36 12.07 2.05 11.34
CA GLN A 36 12.94 1.00 10.81
C GLN A 36 12.68 -0.39 11.41
N ILE A 37 11.40 -0.71 11.64
CA ILE A 37 10.95 -2.00 12.17
C ILE A 37 10.64 -2.92 10.98
N GLY A 38 11.68 -3.55 10.42
CA GLY A 38 11.59 -4.35 9.19
C GLY A 38 10.52 -5.44 9.22
N GLU A 39 10.48 -6.27 10.27
CA GLU A 39 9.50 -7.36 10.39
C GLU A 39 8.04 -6.86 10.34
N LEU A 40 7.76 -5.72 10.97
CA LEU A 40 6.43 -5.11 10.95
C LEU A 40 6.10 -4.55 9.56
N LYS A 41 7.09 -3.95 8.89
CA LYS A 41 6.94 -3.44 7.52
C LYS A 41 6.57 -4.57 6.57
N GLU A 42 7.26 -5.71 6.66
CA GLU A 42 6.99 -6.89 5.84
C GLU A 42 5.59 -7.47 6.07
N VAL A 43 5.15 -7.56 7.34
CA VAL A 43 3.78 -8.01 7.68
C VAL A 43 2.74 -7.06 7.09
N CYS A 44 2.95 -5.75 7.21
CA CYS A 44 2.03 -4.77 6.64
C CYS A 44 2.03 -4.82 5.11
N SER A 45 3.21 -4.92 4.48
CA SER A 45 3.37 -5.00 3.02
C SER A 45 2.65 -6.23 2.45
N SER A 46 2.81 -7.38 3.10
CA SER A 46 2.11 -8.62 2.74
C SER A 46 0.59 -8.47 2.82
N PHE A 47 0.08 -7.88 3.90
CA PHE A 47 -1.35 -7.64 4.06
C PHE A 47 -1.90 -6.70 2.97
N LEU A 48 -1.20 -5.59 2.68
CA LEU A 48 -1.62 -4.63 1.65
C LEU A 48 -1.65 -5.28 0.26
N ARG A 49 -0.65 -6.10 -0.05
CA ARG A 49 -0.60 -6.88 -1.29
C ARG A 49 -1.82 -7.79 -1.44
N GLU A 50 -2.14 -8.57 -0.41
CA GLU A 50 -3.26 -9.53 -0.44
C GLU A 50 -4.64 -8.85 -0.45
N ASN A 51 -4.74 -7.61 0.05
CA ASN A 51 -5.99 -6.86 0.16
C ASN A 51 -6.09 -5.69 -0.83
N SER A 52 -5.37 -5.79 -1.95
CA SER A 52 -5.50 -4.83 -3.06
C SER A 52 -6.88 -4.96 -3.72
N THR A 53 -7.56 -3.84 -3.88
CA THR A 53 -8.86 -3.71 -4.54
C THR A 53 -8.81 -2.61 -5.60
N PRO A 54 -9.74 -2.59 -6.57
CA PRO A 54 -9.74 -1.51 -7.56
C PRO A 54 -9.88 -0.11 -6.96
N THR A 55 -10.49 0.00 -5.77
CA THR A 55 -10.76 1.29 -5.11
C THR A 55 -9.56 1.80 -4.30
N ASN A 56 -8.67 0.92 -3.81
CA ASN A 56 -7.52 1.31 -2.98
C ASN A 56 -6.16 1.23 -3.70
N ALA A 57 -6.11 0.63 -4.90
CA ALA A 57 -4.86 0.36 -5.59
C ALA A 57 -4.03 1.61 -5.89
N GLY A 58 -4.67 2.75 -6.21
CA GLY A 58 -3.97 4.02 -6.40
C GLY A 58 -3.23 4.49 -5.14
N GLU A 59 -3.88 4.38 -3.98
CA GLU A 59 -3.25 4.73 -2.69
C GLU A 59 -2.09 3.79 -2.35
N PHE A 60 -2.20 2.51 -2.67
CA PHE A 60 -1.12 1.55 -2.42
C PHE A 60 0.09 1.78 -3.31
N VAL A 61 -0.10 2.15 -4.58
CA VAL A 61 1.02 2.56 -5.46
C VAL A 61 1.71 3.80 -4.90
N LEU A 62 0.94 4.80 -4.44
CA LEU A 62 1.50 5.99 -3.82
C LEU A 62 2.27 5.69 -2.54
N LEU A 63 1.72 4.84 -1.68
CA LEU A 63 2.36 4.39 -0.46
C LEU A 63 3.71 3.73 -0.77
N ALA A 64 3.72 2.77 -1.71
CA ALA A 64 4.93 2.06 -2.09
C ALA A 64 5.97 2.99 -2.75
N ASP A 65 5.54 3.91 -3.63
CA ASP A 65 6.40 4.93 -4.25
C ASP A 65 7.03 5.86 -3.21
N THR A 66 6.23 6.33 -2.25
CA THR A 66 6.68 7.22 -1.17
C THR A 66 7.75 6.57 -0.30
N HIS A 67 7.61 5.27 -0.04
CA HIS A 67 8.51 4.51 0.82
C HIS A 67 9.62 3.76 0.07
N ASN A 68 9.77 3.99 -1.24
CA ASN A 68 10.70 3.29 -2.13
C ASN A 68 10.64 1.76 -1.97
N ASP A 69 9.44 1.21 -1.73
CA ASP A 69 9.21 -0.23 -1.65
C ASP A 69 8.91 -0.76 -3.05
N SER A 70 9.95 -1.20 -3.74
CA SER A 70 9.84 -1.71 -5.10
C SER A 70 8.97 -2.95 -5.20
N ASP A 71 9.00 -3.80 -4.19
CA ASP A 71 8.36 -5.11 -4.24
C ASP A 71 6.84 -4.97 -4.05
N LEU A 72 6.42 -4.14 -3.08
CA LEU A 72 5.03 -3.74 -2.96
C LEU A 72 4.55 -3.00 -4.21
N LYS A 73 5.36 -2.06 -4.71
CA LYS A 73 4.99 -1.25 -5.87
C LYS A 73 4.73 -2.11 -7.11
N VAL A 74 5.67 -2.98 -7.46
CA VAL A 74 5.52 -3.89 -8.61
C VAL A 74 4.28 -4.75 -8.43
N SER A 75 4.07 -5.33 -7.25
CA SER A 75 2.91 -6.20 -7.02
C SER A 75 1.57 -5.47 -7.15
N VAL A 76 1.47 -4.22 -6.70
CA VAL A 76 0.23 -3.43 -6.84
C VAL A 76 0.06 -2.95 -8.29
N GLU A 77 1.14 -2.57 -8.96
CA GLU A 77 1.12 -2.25 -10.39
C GLU A 77 0.64 -3.45 -11.22
N ASP A 78 1.09 -4.67 -10.90
CA ASP A 78 0.64 -5.90 -11.55
C ASP A 78 -0.87 -6.10 -11.39
N PHE A 79 -1.37 -5.93 -10.16
CA PHE A 79 -2.81 -5.97 -9.87
C PHE A 79 -3.59 -4.91 -10.67
N ILE A 80 -3.09 -3.68 -10.73
CA ILE A 80 -3.75 -2.60 -11.49
C ILE A 80 -3.84 -2.94 -12.96
N LEU A 81 -2.77 -3.51 -13.54
CA LEU A 81 -2.76 -3.88 -14.95
C LEU A 81 -3.66 -5.08 -15.25
N GLU A 82 -3.78 -6.03 -14.32
CA GLU A 82 -4.69 -7.18 -14.43
C GLU A 82 -6.17 -6.76 -14.37
N TYR A 83 -6.51 -5.76 -13.55
CA TYR A 83 -7.88 -5.28 -13.33
C TYR A 83 -8.13 -3.88 -13.91
N ASP A 84 -7.37 -3.50 -14.93
CA ASP A 84 -7.30 -2.13 -15.47
C ASP A 84 -8.66 -1.51 -15.81
N MET A 85 -9.59 -2.26 -16.40
CA MET A 85 -10.93 -1.77 -16.73
C MET A 85 -11.75 -1.40 -15.49
N LYS A 86 -11.52 -2.09 -14.36
CA LYS A 86 -12.18 -1.80 -13.07
C LYS A 86 -11.48 -0.68 -12.33
N VAL A 87 -10.16 -0.55 -12.49
CA VAL A 87 -9.35 0.48 -11.83
C VAL A 87 -9.50 1.82 -12.53
N PHE A 88 -9.33 1.90 -13.85
CA PHE A 88 -9.30 3.17 -14.60
C PHE A 88 -10.69 3.74 -14.97
N GLY A 89 -11.76 3.26 -14.32
CA GLY A 89 -13.11 3.78 -14.52
C GLY A 89 -13.36 5.13 -13.81
N PRO A 90 -14.58 5.68 -13.89
CA PRO A 90 -14.98 6.86 -13.11
C PRO A 90 -15.12 6.46 -11.64
N ASN A 91 -14.02 6.52 -10.90
CA ASN A 91 -13.89 6.00 -9.53
C ASN A 91 -12.71 6.66 -8.79
N GLU A 92 -12.22 6.02 -7.74
CA GLU A 92 -11.08 6.46 -6.92
C GLU A 92 -9.80 6.72 -7.73
N TRP A 93 -9.61 6.05 -8.87
CA TRP A 93 -8.47 6.29 -9.75
C TRP A 93 -8.51 7.66 -10.43
N GLU A 94 -9.69 8.20 -10.71
CA GLU A 94 -9.85 9.55 -11.26
C GLU A 94 -9.37 10.59 -10.22
N MET A 95 -9.85 10.47 -8.96
CA MET A 95 -9.38 11.31 -7.85
C MET A 95 -7.87 11.15 -7.59
N PHE A 96 -7.37 9.92 -7.70
CA PHE A 96 -5.94 9.64 -7.62
C PHE A 96 -5.16 10.33 -8.73
N THR A 97 -5.69 10.37 -9.95
CA THR A 97 -5.05 11.02 -11.10
C THR A 97 -5.02 12.54 -10.94
N GLU A 98 -6.06 13.14 -10.38
CA GLU A 98 -6.09 14.58 -10.08
C GLU A 98 -5.03 14.98 -9.04
N THR A 99 -4.85 14.14 -8.02
CA THR A 99 -3.93 14.42 -6.90
C THR A 99 -2.48 14.00 -7.21
N ASN A 100 -2.28 12.95 -8.00
CA ASN A 100 -0.98 12.33 -8.29
C ASN A 100 -0.78 12.06 -9.80
N PRO A 101 -0.87 13.08 -10.67
CA PRO A 101 -0.99 12.90 -12.12
C PRO A 101 0.23 12.21 -12.74
N LEU A 102 1.45 12.52 -12.26
CA LEU A 102 2.66 11.91 -12.78
C LEU A 102 2.77 10.43 -12.42
N LEU A 103 2.34 10.04 -11.21
CA LEU A 103 2.38 8.66 -10.76
C LEU A 103 1.31 7.84 -11.49
N ALA A 104 0.07 8.35 -11.55
CA ALA A 104 -1.00 7.75 -12.32
C ALA A 104 -0.60 7.54 -13.79
N MET A 105 -0.05 8.57 -14.45
CA MET A 105 0.43 8.47 -15.82
C MET A 105 1.50 7.39 -15.98
N LYS A 106 2.50 7.34 -15.08
CA LYS A 106 3.56 6.31 -15.12
C LYS A 106 2.97 4.91 -15.00
N THR A 107 2.08 4.69 -14.04
CA THR A 107 1.42 3.39 -13.81
C THR A 107 0.58 2.98 -15.03
N MET A 108 -0.23 3.88 -15.59
CA MET A 108 -1.02 3.60 -16.80
C MET A 108 -0.13 3.29 -18.01
N HIS A 109 1.02 3.97 -18.15
CA HIS A 109 1.96 3.73 -19.23
C HIS A 109 2.61 2.34 -19.18
N LEU A 110 2.64 1.67 -18.02
CA LEU A 110 3.20 0.32 -17.89
C LEU A 110 2.48 -0.69 -18.78
N LYS A 111 1.18 -0.47 -19.05
CA LYS A 111 0.37 -1.30 -19.96
C LYS A 111 0.98 -1.46 -21.36
N TYR A 112 1.75 -0.49 -21.82
CA TYR A 112 2.35 -0.49 -23.15
C TYR A 112 3.86 -0.76 -23.15
N LYS A 113 4.45 -0.93 -21.96
CA LYS A 113 5.91 -1.12 -21.79
C LYS A 113 6.31 -2.52 -21.36
N ARG A 114 5.35 -3.35 -20.96
CA ARG A 114 5.56 -4.72 -20.53
C ARG A 114 5.16 -5.70 -21.62
#